data_AF-A0A524PYK8-F1
#
_entry.id   AF-A0A524PYK8-F1
#
_cell.length_a   1.000
_cell.length_b   1.000
_cell.length_c   1.000
_cell.angle_alpha   90.00
_cell.angle_beta   90.00
_cell.angle_gamma   90.00
#
_symmetry.space_group_name_H-M   'P 1'
#
loop_
_entity.id
_entity.type
_entity.pdbx_description
1 polymer ?
#
loop_
_entity_poly.entity_id
_entity_poly.type
_entity_poly.pdbx_seq_one_letter_code
_entity_poly.pdbx_strand_id
1 'polypeptide(L)'
;MPNDDFDSLFDDAPSGAEKKSESDDLFEFDVPAAREPSPPPQSPKRPVREEPEGHGREPSHRKRTSEDFEPDMDALLITAQSPLIIEGMKCLTMHDFTANTLQIFAESLKGVEIFTKILERNPNNYFKLSAVINTDPDCKEIETVAFQLFKARHHEEAETDGQILKAYEILKNRLKIGYNKALVSSSMISIKKYYLLSGGLDREKISRMVIDRNKELKADIIRYIQHLNVAVQLMKIGDFEITKGLKGREINNFLIRASQLLSYYYLAAGDGNAEEYYRRMHDNYRKYFIIRE
;
A
#
# COMPACT_ATOMS: atom_id res chain seq x y z
N MET A 1 -13.00 1.82 -24.97
CA MET A 1 -11.78 1.71 -24.16
C MET A 1 -12.24 1.75 -22.70
N PRO A 2 -12.10 0.67 -21.91
CA PRO A 2 -12.51 0.71 -20.51
C PRO A 2 -11.47 1.51 -19.70
N ASN A 3 -11.93 2.48 -18.93
CA ASN A 3 -11.12 3.20 -17.96
C ASN A 3 -10.84 2.27 -16.77
N ASP A 4 -9.59 1.86 -16.59
CA ASP A 4 -9.09 1.12 -15.42
C ASP A 4 -8.83 2.08 -14.24
N ASP A 5 -9.82 2.88 -13.88
CA ASP A 5 -9.78 3.66 -12.64
C ASP A 5 -10.20 2.74 -11.50
N PHE A 6 -9.22 2.04 -10.91
CA PHE A 6 -9.38 1.12 -9.78
C PHE A 6 -10.18 1.73 -8.61
N ASP A 7 -10.12 3.05 -8.43
CA ASP A 7 -10.84 3.78 -7.39
C ASP A 7 -12.29 4.16 -7.79
N SER A 8 -12.63 4.21 -9.08
CA SER A 8 -14.00 4.48 -9.56
C SER A 8 -14.98 3.32 -9.35
N LEU A 9 -14.46 2.13 -9.05
CA LEU A 9 -15.25 0.88 -8.98
C LEU A 9 -15.96 0.67 -7.63
N PHE A 10 -15.87 1.63 -6.70
CA PHE A 10 -16.40 1.54 -5.35
C PHE A 10 -17.58 2.48 -5.05
N ASP A 11 -18.05 3.27 -6.02
CA ASP A 11 -19.15 4.23 -5.81
C ASP A 11 -20.57 3.62 -5.91
N ASP A 12 -20.72 2.37 -6.38
CA ASP A 12 -22.02 1.70 -6.47
C ASP A 12 -22.28 0.77 -5.26
N ALA A 13 -22.51 1.38 -4.10
CA ALA A 13 -23.24 0.75 -3.00
C ALA A 13 -24.75 1.08 -3.13
N PRO A 14 -25.66 0.16 -2.75
CA PRO A 14 -27.10 0.38 -2.91
C PRO A 14 -27.55 1.61 -2.12
N SER A 15 -28.18 2.54 -2.85
CA SER A 15 -28.72 3.80 -2.35
C SER A 15 -29.78 3.57 -1.27
N GLY A 16 -29.53 4.09 -0.08
CA GLY A 16 -30.51 4.02 1.01
C GLY A 16 -29.99 4.35 2.41
N ALA A 17 -29.19 5.40 2.59
CA ALA A 17 -29.06 6.09 3.87
C ALA A 17 -28.38 7.46 3.67
N GLU A 18 -28.95 8.49 4.27
CA GLU A 18 -28.54 9.89 4.18
C GLU A 18 -27.05 10.09 4.55
N LYS A 19 -26.27 10.68 3.63
CA LYS A 19 -24.91 11.17 3.91
C LYS A 19 -25.00 12.37 4.88
N LYS A 20 -24.81 12.14 6.18
CA LYS A 20 -24.20 13.15 7.04
C LYS A 20 -22.70 13.06 6.86
N SER A 21 -22.09 14.16 6.41
CA SER A 21 -20.64 14.32 6.37
C SER A 21 -20.12 14.38 7.81
N GLU A 22 -19.63 13.27 8.32
CA GLU A 22 -18.71 13.27 9.47
C GLU A 22 -17.29 13.22 8.92
N SER A 23 -16.51 14.19 9.35
CA SER A 23 -15.09 14.37 9.09
C SER A 23 -14.28 13.15 9.54
N ASP A 24 -13.39 12.68 8.67
CA ASP A 24 -12.28 11.77 9.00
C ASP A 24 -11.32 12.46 9.99
N ASP A 25 -11.62 12.34 11.29
CA ASP A 25 -10.65 12.50 12.37
C ASP A 25 -10.49 11.14 13.06
N LEU A 26 -9.67 10.28 12.45
CA LEU A 26 -9.32 8.95 12.97
C LEU A 26 -7.87 8.88 13.49
N PHE A 27 -7.27 10.02 13.86
CA PHE A 27 -5.93 10.10 14.45
C PHE A 27 -5.78 11.23 15.48
N GLU A 28 -6.62 11.27 16.52
CA GLU A 28 -6.27 11.98 17.76
C GLU A 28 -5.47 11.05 18.68
N PHE A 29 -4.19 11.36 18.87
CA PHE A 29 -3.37 10.76 19.91
C PHE A 29 -3.52 11.56 21.22
N ASP A 30 -4.15 10.95 22.22
CA ASP A 30 -4.11 11.40 23.62
C ASP A 30 -2.66 11.40 24.16
N VAL A 31 -2.09 12.58 24.41
CA VAL A 31 -0.89 12.73 25.26
C VAL A 31 -1.12 13.87 26.27
N PRO A 32 -1.14 13.60 27.58
CA PRO A 32 -1.41 14.63 28.58
C PRO A 32 -0.21 15.56 28.81
N ALA A 33 -0.48 16.85 28.60
CA ALA A 33 0.04 18.09 29.20
C ALA A 33 1.47 18.20 29.80
N ALA A 34 2.14 19.22 29.27
CA ALA A 34 2.91 20.28 29.95
C ALA A 34 4.37 20.03 30.35
N ARG A 35 5.26 20.79 29.69
CA ARG A 35 6.39 21.51 30.31
C ARG A 35 6.74 22.72 29.44
N GLU A 36 6.58 23.92 29.99
CA GLU A 36 6.96 25.20 29.37
C GLU A 36 8.48 25.24 29.12
N PRO A 37 8.96 25.68 27.94
CA PRO A 37 10.37 25.98 27.74
C PRO A 37 10.71 27.36 28.31
N SER A 38 11.62 27.38 29.27
CA SER A 38 12.26 28.58 29.82
C SER A 38 13.10 29.28 28.74
N PRO A 39 13.23 30.63 28.76
CA PRO A 39 14.04 31.33 27.76
C PRO A 39 15.55 31.07 27.94
N PRO A 40 16.34 31.08 26.85
CA PRO A 40 17.76 30.75 26.88
C PRO A 40 18.61 31.84 27.59
N PRO A 41 19.73 31.47 28.23
CA PRO A 41 20.61 32.40 28.93
C PRO A 41 21.30 33.36 27.96
N GLN A 42 21.30 34.65 28.32
CA GLN A 42 22.00 35.73 27.61
C GLN A 42 23.51 35.48 27.58
N SER A 43 24.11 35.51 26.40
CA SER A 43 25.57 35.53 26.22
C SER A 43 26.12 36.96 26.40
N PRO A 44 27.30 37.12 27.02
CA PRO A 44 27.87 38.45 27.30
C PRO A 44 28.49 39.11 26.05
N LYS A 45 28.33 40.43 25.96
CA LYS A 45 28.85 41.31 24.90
C LYS A 45 30.38 41.52 24.98
N ARG A 46 31.06 41.28 23.83
CA ARG A 46 32.22 41.95 23.17
C ARG A 46 33.45 42.45 23.99
N PRO A 47 34.65 42.45 23.38
CA PRO A 47 35.08 43.67 22.68
C PRO A 47 35.60 43.46 21.25
N VAL A 48 35.39 44.51 20.46
CA VAL A 48 35.87 44.74 19.09
C VAL A 48 37.39 44.85 19.08
N ARG A 49 38.05 44.28 18.06
CA ARG A 49 39.46 44.55 17.77
C ARG A 49 39.62 44.88 16.28
N GLU A 50 40.35 45.95 16.03
CA GLU A 50 40.54 46.68 14.78
C GLU A 50 41.26 45.86 13.70
N GLU A 51 40.87 46.07 12.44
CA GLU A 51 41.56 45.59 11.24
C GLU A 51 42.85 46.38 11.00
N PRO A 52 43.80 45.78 10.25
CA PRO A 52 44.27 46.50 9.06
C PRO A 52 44.25 45.65 7.79
N GLU A 53 43.92 46.33 6.71
CA GLU A 53 43.80 45.87 5.33
C GLU A 53 45.11 45.30 4.75
N GLY A 54 44.99 44.28 3.92
CA GLY A 54 46.08 43.75 3.09
C GLY A 54 45.55 42.84 1.98
N HIS A 55 45.52 43.35 0.75
CA HIS A 55 44.99 42.70 -0.45
C HIS A 55 45.71 41.41 -0.86
N GLY A 56 44.95 40.34 -1.05
CA GLY A 56 45.29 39.18 -1.87
C GLY A 56 44.00 38.49 -2.33
N ARG A 57 43.69 38.56 -3.63
CA ARG A 57 42.52 37.89 -4.23
C ARG A 57 42.71 36.37 -4.22
N GLU A 58 42.29 35.73 -3.15
CA GLU A 58 41.92 34.30 -3.17
C GLU A 58 40.52 34.15 -3.77
N PRO A 59 40.20 33.01 -4.42
CA PRO A 59 38.84 32.75 -4.88
C PRO A 59 37.93 32.85 -3.67
N SER A 60 36.87 33.66 -3.78
CA SER A 60 35.91 33.87 -2.70
C SER A 60 35.41 32.52 -2.20
N HIS A 61 35.94 32.05 -1.08
CA HIS A 61 35.33 30.99 -0.31
C HIS A 61 33.99 31.57 0.15
N ARG A 62 32.94 31.27 -0.63
CA ARG A 62 31.55 31.54 -0.25
C ARG A 62 31.40 30.91 1.13
N LYS A 63 31.25 31.75 2.16
CA LYS A 63 30.98 31.28 3.52
C LYS A 63 29.72 30.45 3.39
N ARG A 64 29.80 29.15 3.70
CA ARG A 64 28.66 28.25 3.65
C ARG A 64 27.55 28.90 4.47
N THR A 65 26.45 29.29 3.82
CA THR A 65 25.29 29.86 4.52
C THR A 65 24.53 28.72 5.18
N SER A 66 23.68 29.01 6.17
CA SER A 66 22.81 27.99 6.76
C SER A 66 21.90 27.30 5.73
N GLU A 67 21.62 27.99 4.61
CA GLU A 67 20.92 27.45 3.44
C GLU A 67 21.73 26.36 2.72
N ASP A 68 23.07 26.37 2.80
CA ASP A 68 23.95 25.29 2.28
C ASP A 68 23.97 24.05 3.19
N PHE A 69 23.32 24.12 4.37
CA PHE A 69 23.25 23.05 5.37
C PHE A 69 21.83 22.56 5.62
N GLU A 70 20.83 23.01 4.87
CA GLU A 70 19.53 22.35 4.90
C GLU A 70 19.65 21.05 4.09
N PRO A 71 19.67 19.86 4.73
CA PRO A 71 19.53 18.63 3.98
C PRO A 71 18.20 18.73 3.26
N ASP A 72 18.22 18.56 1.93
CA ASP A 72 16.99 18.46 1.16
C ASP A 72 16.21 17.26 1.72
N MET A 73 15.22 17.57 2.55
CA MET A 73 14.46 16.57 3.29
C MET A 73 13.72 15.65 2.32
N ASP A 74 13.30 16.17 1.17
CA ASP A 74 12.67 15.37 0.13
C ASP A 74 13.69 14.39 -0.47
N ALA A 75 14.93 14.84 -0.75
CA ALA A 75 16.03 13.99 -1.20
C ALA A 75 16.40 12.89 -0.18
N LEU A 76 16.44 13.25 1.11
CA LEU A 76 16.72 12.30 2.19
C LEU A 76 15.61 11.25 2.30
N LEU A 77 14.34 11.68 2.21
CA LEU A 77 13.18 10.80 2.30
C LEU A 77 13.13 9.82 1.13
N ILE A 78 13.33 10.27 -0.12
CA ILE A 78 13.32 9.36 -1.27
C ILE A 78 14.45 8.32 -1.19
N THR A 79 15.64 8.74 -0.75
CA THR A 79 16.81 7.85 -0.61
C THR A 79 16.61 6.85 0.53
N ALA A 80 15.99 7.27 1.64
CA ALA A 80 15.72 6.36 2.76
C ALA A 80 14.66 5.30 2.42
N GLN A 81 13.72 5.61 1.53
CA GLN A 81 12.64 4.70 1.15
C GLN A 81 13.00 3.82 -0.06
N SER A 82 14.01 4.18 -0.85
CA SER A 82 14.35 3.45 -2.08
C SER A 82 14.66 1.96 -1.87
N PRO A 83 15.36 1.51 -0.79
CA PRO A 83 15.63 0.08 -0.62
C PRO A 83 14.37 -0.75 -0.38
N LEU A 84 13.37 -0.19 0.32
CA LEU A 84 12.09 -0.85 0.60
C LEU A 84 11.30 -1.05 -0.69
N ILE A 85 11.25 -0.02 -1.54
CA ILE A 85 10.58 -0.09 -2.85
C ILE A 85 11.24 -1.14 -3.73
N ILE A 86 12.58 -1.18 -3.76
CA ILE A 86 13.37 -2.16 -4.51
C ILE A 86 13.07 -3.58 -4.06
N GLU A 87 12.92 -3.83 -2.75
CA GLU A 87 12.55 -5.15 -2.24
C GLU A 87 11.17 -5.59 -2.74
N GLY A 88 10.17 -4.71 -2.73
CA GLY A 88 8.86 -4.98 -3.32
C GLY A 88 8.90 -5.25 -4.81
N MET A 89 9.70 -4.49 -5.56
CA MET A 89 9.91 -4.72 -6.99
C MET A 89 10.55 -6.08 -7.26
N LYS A 90 11.55 -6.49 -6.46
CA LYS A 90 12.15 -7.83 -6.54
C LYS A 90 11.10 -8.92 -6.31
N CYS A 91 10.22 -8.78 -5.32
CA CYS A 91 9.11 -9.71 -5.11
C CYS A 91 8.15 -9.76 -6.31
N LEU A 92 7.85 -8.62 -6.96
CA LEU A 92 7.05 -8.60 -8.20
C LEU A 92 7.74 -9.37 -9.33
N THR A 93 9.03 -9.12 -9.56
CA THR A 93 9.79 -9.76 -10.64
C THR A 93 9.94 -11.26 -10.43
N MET A 94 10.12 -11.70 -9.19
CA MET A 94 10.16 -13.12 -8.82
C MET A 94 8.77 -13.77 -8.77
N HIS A 95 7.71 -12.98 -8.96
CA HIS A 95 6.32 -13.35 -8.80
C HIS A 95 6.00 -13.97 -7.42
N ASP A 96 6.73 -13.56 -6.37
CA ASP A 96 6.58 -14.07 -5.00
C ASP A 96 5.48 -13.34 -4.24
N PHE A 97 4.28 -13.92 -4.27
CA PHE A 97 3.09 -13.42 -3.56
C PHE A 97 2.75 -14.27 -2.34
N THR A 98 3.75 -14.87 -1.70
CA THR A 98 3.54 -15.66 -0.48
C THR A 98 3.13 -14.77 0.71
N ALA A 99 2.58 -15.37 1.77
CA ALA A 99 2.16 -14.60 2.95
C ALA A 99 3.33 -13.88 3.65
N ASN A 100 4.56 -14.36 3.45
CA ASN A 100 5.76 -13.78 4.06
C ASN A 100 6.17 -12.45 3.41
N THR A 101 5.78 -12.21 2.16
CA THR A 101 6.09 -10.98 1.43
C THR A 101 5.09 -9.85 1.69
N LEU A 102 4.04 -10.09 2.49
CA LEU A 102 3.00 -9.11 2.77
C LEU A 102 3.56 -7.81 3.36
N GLN A 103 4.46 -7.92 4.33
CA GLN A 103 5.07 -6.75 4.98
C GLN A 103 5.98 -5.98 4.00
N ILE A 104 6.72 -6.71 3.15
CA ILE A 104 7.58 -6.12 2.13
C ILE A 104 6.74 -5.25 1.18
N PHE A 105 5.64 -5.80 0.67
CA PHE A 105 4.73 -5.04 -0.19
C PHE A 105 4.08 -3.84 0.51
N ALA A 106 3.72 -3.99 1.79
CA ALA A 106 3.13 -2.90 2.56
C ALA A 106 4.09 -1.71 2.72
N GLU A 107 5.35 -1.97 3.06
CA GLU A 107 6.37 -0.92 3.19
C GLU A 107 6.75 -0.33 1.83
N SER A 108 6.84 -1.16 0.79
CA SER A 108 7.08 -0.70 -0.58
C SER A 108 6.01 0.28 -1.06
N LEU A 109 4.74 -0.01 -0.76
CA LEU A 109 3.62 0.87 -1.11
C LEU A 109 3.70 2.22 -0.42
N LYS A 110 4.01 2.24 0.88
CA LYS A 110 4.23 3.49 1.63
C LYS A 110 5.39 4.28 1.04
N GLY A 111 6.48 3.59 0.69
CA GLY A 111 7.65 4.21 0.04
C GLY A 111 7.27 4.90 -1.26
N VAL A 112 6.60 4.19 -2.19
CA VAL A 112 6.17 4.80 -3.45
C VAL A 112 5.16 5.92 -3.23
N GLU A 113 4.27 5.80 -2.26
CA GLU A 113 3.31 6.87 -1.93
C GLU A 113 4.01 8.16 -1.45
N ILE A 114 5.09 8.02 -0.66
CA ILE A 114 5.93 9.16 -0.28
C ILE A 114 6.57 9.78 -1.53
N PHE A 115 7.12 8.97 -2.44
CA PHE A 115 7.65 9.46 -3.73
C PHE A 115 6.58 10.24 -4.52
N THR A 116 5.40 9.65 -4.71
CA THR A 116 4.29 10.29 -5.44
C THR A 116 3.90 11.62 -4.79
N LYS A 117 3.73 11.66 -3.46
CA LYS A 117 3.37 12.89 -2.73
C LYS A 117 4.44 13.98 -2.86
N ILE A 118 5.72 13.62 -2.82
CA ILE A 118 6.82 14.59 -2.99
C ILE A 118 6.77 15.21 -4.41
N LEU A 119 6.47 14.40 -5.42
CA LEU A 119 6.34 14.86 -6.81
C LEU A 119 5.06 15.70 -7.02
N GLU A 120 3.95 15.35 -6.37
CA GLU A 120 2.69 16.12 -6.43
C GLU A 120 2.81 17.52 -5.83
N ARG A 121 3.62 17.70 -4.78
CA ARG A 121 3.75 18.99 -4.06
C ARG A 121 4.26 20.12 -4.94
N ASN A 122 5.11 19.83 -5.93
CA ASN A 122 5.56 20.82 -6.90
C ASN A 122 5.94 20.13 -8.22
N PRO A 123 5.41 20.57 -9.37
CA PRO A 123 5.76 20.02 -10.67
C PRO A 123 7.27 19.98 -10.93
N ASN A 124 8.01 20.99 -10.45
CA ASN A 124 9.46 21.08 -10.66
C ASN A 124 10.29 20.24 -9.68
N ASN A 125 9.69 19.53 -8.72
CA ASN A 125 10.43 18.76 -7.72
C ASN A 125 11.20 17.60 -8.34
N TYR A 126 10.67 16.99 -9.40
CA TYR A 126 11.40 15.95 -10.12
C TYR A 126 12.74 16.46 -10.64
N PHE A 127 12.78 17.64 -11.28
CA PHE A 127 14.03 18.21 -11.79
C PHE A 127 15.02 18.56 -10.67
N LYS A 128 14.53 19.02 -9.51
CA LYS A 128 15.39 19.26 -8.34
C LYS A 128 16.00 17.95 -7.81
N LEU A 129 15.17 16.92 -7.70
CA LEU A 129 15.56 15.61 -7.18
C LEU A 129 16.32 14.77 -8.22
N SER A 130 16.30 15.15 -9.50
CA SER A 130 16.96 14.42 -10.59
C SER A 130 18.47 14.25 -10.35
N ALA A 131 19.13 15.22 -9.71
CA ALA A 131 20.54 15.11 -9.34
C ALA A 131 20.77 13.97 -8.32
N VAL A 132 19.86 13.83 -7.35
CA VAL A 132 19.88 12.78 -6.34
C VAL A 132 19.52 11.43 -6.96
N ILE A 133 18.45 11.38 -7.76
CA ILE A 133 17.99 10.17 -8.46
C ILE A 133 19.07 9.61 -9.38
N ASN A 134 19.85 10.46 -10.06
CA ASN A 134 20.94 10.00 -10.92
C ASN A 134 22.20 9.60 -10.16
N THR A 135 22.37 10.04 -8.91
CA THR A 135 23.54 9.72 -8.08
C THR A 135 23.31 8.45 -7.25
N ASP A 136 22.11 8.28 -6.70
CA ASP A 136 21.72 7.11 -5.92
C ASP A 136 21.26 5.97 -6.84
N PRO A 137 21.91 4.79 -6.79
CA PRO A 137 21.61 3.68 -7.70
C PRO A 137 20.19 3.12 -7.49
N ASP A 138 19.71 3.08 -6.25
CA ASP A 138 18.39 2.52 -5.92
C ASP A 138 17.28 3.45 -6.44
N CYS A 139 17.42 4.77 -6.24
CA CYS A 139 16.51 5.75 -6.82
C CYS A 139 16.49 5.69 -8.36
N LYS A 140 17.66 5.52 -8.99
CA LYS A 140 17.74 5.39 -10.46
C LYS A 140 17.06 4.13 -10.98
N GLU A 141 17.20 3.02 -10.26
CA GLU A 141 16.54 1.76 -10.61
C GLU A 141 15.02 1.91 -10.52
N ILE A 142 14.50 2.53 -9.47
CA ILE A 142 13.05 2.80 -9.31
C ILE A 142 12.52 3.65 -10.48
N GLU A 143 13.21 4.73 -10.82
CA GLU A 143 12.84 5.58 -11.96
C GLU A 143 12.80 4.78 -13.26
N THR A 144 13.85 3.99 -13.51
CA THR A 144 13.98 3.18 -14.72
C THR A 144 12.79 2.22 -14.84
N VAL A 145 12.43 1.54 -13.75
CA VAL A 145 11.28 0.61 -13.73
C VAL A 145 9.97 1.36 -13.93
N ALA A 146 9.75 2.49 -13.25
CA ALA A 146 8.55 3.30 -13.40
C ALA A 146 8.36 3.76 -14.86
N PHE A 147 9.43 4.24 -15.49
CA PHE A 147 9.38 4.72 -16.87
C PHE A 147 9.21 3.58 -17.88
N GLN A 148 9.82 2.42 -17.63
CA GLN A 148 9.57 1.22 -18.43
C GLN A 148 8.10 0.78 -18.35
N LEU A 149 7.49 0.81 -17.16
CA LEU A 149 6.07 0.50 -16.98
C LEU A 149 5.17 1.50 -17.71
N PHE A 150 5.50 2.79 -17.66
CA PHE A 150 4.78 3.83 -18.40
C PHE A 150 4.89 3.61 -19.92
N LYS A 151 6.11 3.40 -20.42
CA LYS A 151 6.39 3.14 -21.84
C LYS A 151 5.69 1.87 -22.34
N ALA A 152 5.62 0.82 -21.52
CA ALA A 152 4.89 -0.38 -21.87
C ALA A 152 3.37 -0.15 -22.00
N ARG A 153 2.80 0.78 -21.20
CA ARG A 153 1.36 1.08 -21.21
C ARG A 153 0.94 2.09 -22.28
N HIS A 154 1.76 3.10 -22.51
CA HIS A 154 1.43 4.24 -23.37
C HIS A 154 2.22 4.30 -24.68
N HIS A 155 3.24 3.44 -24.85
CA HIS A 155 4.15 3.43 -26.00
C HIS A 155 4.94 4.73 -26.22
N GLU A 156 5.02 5.58 -25.20
CA GLU A 156 5.71 6.88 -25.21
C GLU A 156 6.66 6.98 -24.01
N GLU A 157 7.66 7.86 -24.09
CA GLU A 157 8.55 8.17 -22.97
C GLU A 157 7.93 9.25 -22.06
N ALA A 158 8.18 9.15 -20.76
CA ALA A 158 7.70 10.12 -19.79
C ALA A 158 8.62 11.35 -19.79
N GLU A 159 8.25 12.39 -20.52
CA GLU A 159 9.06 13.62 -20.65
C GLU A 159 8.52 14.78 -19.81
N THR A 160 7.20 14.82 -19.61
CA THR A 160 6.53 15.89 -18.85
C THR A 160 6.32 15.49 -17.38
N ASP A 161 6.29 16.47 -16.47
CA ASP A 161 6.06 16.23 -15.03
C ASP A 161 4.80 15.41 -14.77
N GLY A 162 3.72 15.68 -15.53
CA GLY A 162 2.48 14.93 -15.43
C GLY A 162 2.59 13.46 -15.90
N GLN A 163 3.42 13.18 -16.91
CA GLN A 163 3.70 11.80 -17.34
C GLN A 163 4.61 11.08 -16.35
N ILE A 164 5.59 11.78 -15.78
CA ILE A 164 6.49 11.25 -14.75
C ILE A 164 5.68 10.85 -13.52
N LEU A 165 4.79 11.72 -13.04
CA LEU A 165 3.90 11.40 -11.93
C LEU A 165 3.05 10.16 -12.22
N LYS A 166 2.43 10.09 -13.40
CA LYS A 166 1.67 8.92 -13.85
C LYS A 166 2.51 7.64 -13.91
N ALA A 167 3.79 7.73 -14.26
CA ALA A 167 4.69 6.58 -14.26
C ALA A 167 4.85 6.00 -12.85
N TYR A 168 5.04 6.85 -11.84
CA TYR A 168 5.09 6.43 -10.43
C TYR A 168 3.73 5.92 -9.92
N GLU A 169 2.61 6.47 -10.38
CA GLU A 169 1.27 5.94 -10.07
C GLU A 169 1.06 4.53 -10.65
N ILE A 170 1.54 4.27 -11.87
CA ILE A 170 1.50 2.93 -12.47
C ILE A 170 2.32 1.95 -11.64
N LEU A 171 3.52 2.35 -11.19
CA LEU A 171 4.35 1.54 -10.29
C LEU A 171 3.64 1.25 -8.97
N LYS A 172 3.03 2.28 -8.35
CA LYS A 172 2.21 2.14 -7.14
C LYS A 172 1.08 1.12 -7.34
N ASN A 173 0.37 1.21 -8.45
CA ASN A 173 -0.71 0.28 -8.78
C ASN A 173 -0.22 -1.16 -8.97
N ARG A 174 0.95 -1.36 -9.59
CA ARG A 174 1.58 -2.70 -9.71
C ARG A 174 1.93 -3.29 -8.34
N LEU A 175 2.53 -2.50 -7.45
CA LEU A 175 2.80 -2.92 -6.07
C LEU A 175 1.52 -3.19 -5.28
N LYS A 176 0.45 -2.40 -5.51
CA LYS A 176 -0.88 -2.57 -4.88
C LYS A 176 -1.49 -3.91 -5.25
N ILE A 177 -1.37 -4.32 -6.52
CA ILE A 177 -1.79 -5.65 -6.96
C ILE A 177 -0.97 -6.74 -6.25
N GLY A 178 0.36 -6.59 -6.16
CA GLY A 178 1.21 -7.53 -5.43
C GLY A 178 0.85 -7.67 -3.95
N TYR A 179 0.62 -6.55 -3.27
CA TYR A 179 0.12 -6.49 -1.90
C TYR A 179 -1.22 -7.22 -1.74
N ASN A 180 -2.18 -6.95 -2.63
CA ASN A 180 -3.49 -7.60 -2.63
C ASN A 180 -3.37 -9.12 -2.82
N LYS A 181 -2.48 -9.59 -3.70
CA LYS A 181 -2.19 -11.02 -3.86
C LYS A 181 -1.62 -11.62 -2.58
N ALA A 182 -0.65 -10.96 -1.94
CA ALA A 182 -0.07 -11.42 -0.67
C ALA A 182 -1.10 -11.43 0.49
N LEU A 183 -2.03 -10.46 0.54
CA LEU A 183 -3.13 -10.43 1.49
C LEU A 183 -4.05 -11.65 1.36
N VAL A 184 -4.41 -12.00 0.13
CA VAL A 184 -5.23 -13.20 -0.13
C VAL A 184 -4.46 -14.45 0.29
N SER A 185 -3.18 -14.58 -0.07
CA SER A 185 -2.32 -15.69 0.35
C SER A 185 -2.24 -15.85 1.88
N SER A 186 -2.13 -14.75 2.62
CA SER A 186 -2.14 -14.77 4.10
C SER A 186 -3.48 -15.25 4.66
N SER A 187 -4.60 -14.75 4.11
CA SER A 187 -5.94 -15.20 4.51
C SER A 187 -6.22 -16.66 4.15
N MET A 188 -5.65 -17.18 3.06
CA MET A 188 -5.73 -18.59 2.71
C MET A 188 -5.07 -19.53 3.73
N ILE A 189 -3.99 -19.08 4.38
CA ILE A 189 -3.33 -19.86 5.42
C ILE A 189 -4.16 -19.81 6.69
N SER A 190 -4.55 -18.60 7.12
CA SER A 190 -5.27 -18.42 8.38
C SER A 190 -6.66 -19.06 8.37
N ILE A 191 -7.39 -19.03 7.25
CA ILE A 191 -8.76 -19.59 7.18
C ILE A 191 -8.81 -21.09 7.46
N LYS A 192 -7.70 -21.82 7.22
CA LYS A 192 -7.61 -23.26 7.48
C LYS A 192 -7.92 -23.63 8.93
N LYS A 193 -7.76 -22.70 9.90
CA LYS A 193 -8.08 -22.96 11.32
C LYS A 193 -9.57 -23.19 11.60
N TYR A 194 -10.44 -22.87 10.65
CA TYR A 194 -11.89 -23.10 10.70
C TYR A 194 -12.33 -24.35 9.92
N TYR A 195 -11.37 -25.11 9.40
CA TYR A 195 -11.61 -26.31 8.60
C TYR A 195 -10.97 -27.53 9.26
N LEU A 196 -11.66 -28.66 9.14
CA LEU A 196 -11.15 -29.96 9.54
C LEU A 196 -10.09 -30.45 8.54
N LEU A 197 -9.24 -31.38 8.96
CA LEU A 197 -8.27 -32.04 8.08
C LEU A 197 -8.94 -32.79 6.91
N SER A 198 -10.20 -33.22 7.10
CA SER A 198 -11.04 -33.80 6.04
C SER A 198 -11.48 -32.79 4.97
N GLY A 199 -11.22 -31.49 5.18
CA GLY A 199 -11.61 -30.40 4.28
C GLY A 199 -13.01 -29.84 4.53
N GLY A 200 -13.77 -30.43 5.47
CA GLY A 200 -15.07 -29.91 5.90
C GLY A 200 -14.95 -28.70 6.83
N LEU A 201 -15.97 -27.84 6.84
CA LEU A 201 -16.05 -26.72 7.78
C LEU A 201 -16.28 -27.24 9.21
N ASP A 202 -15.52 -26.74 10.18
CA ASP A 202 -15.68 -27.08 11.60
C ASP A 202 -16.86 -26.30 12.20
N ARG A 203 -18.06 -26.80 11.92
CA ARG A 203 -19.33 -26.19 12.31
C ARG A 203 -19.46 -26.05 13.83
N GLU A 204 -19.09 -27.07 14.58
CA GLU A 204 -19.20 -27.07 16.05
C GLU A 204 -18.28 -26.02 16.68
N LYS A 205 -17.05 -25.86 16.17
CA LYS A 205 -16.16 -24.80 16.63
C LYS A 205 -16.72 -23.42 16.34
N ILE A 206 -17.23 -23.19 15.12
CA ILE A 206 -17.78 -21.89 14.73
C ILE A 206 -19.03 -21.56 15.55
N SER A 207 -19.98 -22.49 15.69
CA SER A 207 -21.19 -22.26 16.50
C SER A 207 -20.85 -21.90 17.94
N ARG A 208 -19.91 -22.61 18.57
CA ARG A 208 -19.43 -22.27 19.92
C ARG A 208 -18.85 -20.86 19.97
N MET A 209 -17.94 -20.53 19.06
CA MET A 209 -17.33 -19.19 19.01
C MET A 209 -18.34 -18.06 18.75
N VAL A 210 -19.42 -18.33 18.00
CA VAL A 210 -20.52 -17.38 17.79
C VAL A 210 -21.33 -17.18 19.08
N ILE A 211 -21.70 -18.27 19.76
CA ILE A 211 -22.43 -18.23 21.04
C ILE A 211 -21.59 -17.48 22.09
N ASP A 212 -20.29 -17.78 22.16
CA ASP A 212 -19.34 -17.17 23.10
C ASP A 212 -18.99 -15.71 22.74
N ARG A 213 -19.54 -15.17 21.65
CA ARG A 213 -19.24 -13.82 21.12
C ARG A 213 -17.74 -13.53 21.01
N ASN A 214 -17.00 -14.52 20.52
CA ASN A 214 -15.55 -14.46 20.46
C ASN A 214 -15.07 -13.29 19.56
N LYS A 215 -14.19 -12.43 20.11
CA LYS A 215 -13.65 -11.25 19.40
C LYS A 215 -12.72 -11.61 18.25
N GLU A 216 -11.96 -12.70 18.37
CA GLU A 216 -11.04 -13.19 17.33
C GLU A 216 -11.82 -13.61 16.09
N LEU A 217 -12.89 -14.39 16.27
CA LEU A 217 -13.74 -14.81 15.15
C LEU A 217 -14.31 -13.59 14.42
N LYS A 218 -14.82 -12.60 15.15
CA LYS A 218 -15.36 -11.38 14.53
C LYS A 218 -14.29 -10.62 13.73
N ALA A 219 -13.09 -10.46 14.28
CA ALA A 219 -11.99 -9.79 13.60
C ALA A 219 -11.57 -10.55 12.33
N ASP A 220 -11.49 -11.88 12.39
CA ASP A 220 -11.18 -12.69 11.22
C ASP A 220 -12.28 -12.65 10.15
N ILE A 221 -13.55 -12.67 10.55
CA ILE A 221 -14.67 -12.57 9.61
C ILE A 221 -14.62 -11.24 8.86
N ILE A 222 -14.41 -10.12 9.56
CA ILE A 222 -14.24 -8.81 8.91
C ILE A 222 -13.07 -8.83 7.93
N ARG A 223 -11.93 -9.41 8.33
CA ARG A 223 -10.75 -9.57 7.47
C ARG A 223 -11.06 -10.42 6.24
N TYR A 224 -11.76 -11.55 6.40
CA TYR A 224 -12.11 -12.43 5.28
C TYR A 224 -13.10 -11.78 4.32
N ILE A 225 -14.05 -10.97 4.80
CA ILE A 225 -14.95 -10.20 3.93
C ILE A 225 -14.14 -9.23 3.06
N GLN A 226 -13.24 -8.47 3.66
CA GLN A 226 -12.38 -7.54 2.94
C GLN A 226 -11.52 -8.27 1.89
N HIS A 227 -10.86 -9.36 2.29
CA HIS A 227 -9.97 -10.11 1.38
C HIS A 227 -10.76 -10.88 0.31
N LEU A 228 -12.00 -11.29 0.58
CA LEU A 228 -12.89 -11.90 -0.40
C LEU A 228 -13.22 -10.90 -1.51
N ASN A 229 -13.54 -9.66 -1.15
CA ASN A 229 -13.80 -8.59 -2.13
C ASN A 229 -12.57 -8.32 -3.00
N VAL A 230 -11.38 -8.25 -2.39
CA VAL A 230 -10.11 -8.12 -3.10
C VAL A 230 -9.89 -9.31 -4.06
N ALA A 231 -10.13 -10.54 -3.60
CA ALA A 231 -9.99 -11.73 -4.44
C ALA A 231 -10.96 -11.72 -5.64
N VAL A 232 -12.21 -11.27 -5.45
CA VAL A 232 -13.18 -11.10 -6.54
C VAL A 232 -12.68 -10.07 -7.55
N GLN A 233 -12.11 -8.96 -7.10
CA GLN A 233 -11.56 -7.92 -7.97
C GLN A 233 -10.35 -8.41 -8.77
N LEU A 234 -9.42 -9.11 -8.13
CA LEU A 234 -8.26 -9.69 -8.81
C LEU A 234 -8.68 -10.65 -9.94
N MET A 235 -9.75 -11.42 -9.75
CA MET A 235 -10.28 -12.27 -10.82
C MET A 235 -10.92 -11.47 -11.97
N LYS A 236 -11.59 -10.35 -11.69
CA LYS A 236 -12.18 -9.49 -12.73
C LYS A 236 -11.11 -8.83 -13.60
N ILE A 237 -9.99 -8.42 -13.00
CA ILE A 237 -8.86 -7.79 -13.70
C ILE A 237 -8.12 -8.80 -14.60
N GLY A 238 -8.23 -10.10 -14.31
CA GLY A 238 -7.56 -11.14 -15.10
C GLY A 238 -6.08 -11.31 -14.77
N ASP A 239 -5.56 -10.64 -13.73
CA ASP A 239 -4.16 -10.76 -13.27
C ASP A 239 -4.00 -11.93 -12.27
N PHE A 240 -4.31 -13.15 -12.74
CA PHE A 240 -4.26 -14.40 -11.96
C PHE A 240 -2.96 -15.20 -12.17
N GLU A 241 -1.91 -14.56 -12.73
CA GLU A 241 -0.79 -15.25 -13.35
C GLU A 241 0.15 -15.99 -12.38
N ILE A 242 0.68 -17.09 -12.93
CA ILE A 242 1.19 -18.28 -12.26
C ILE A 242 2.71 -18.24 -12.27
N THR A 243 3.36 -18.01 -11.13
CA THR A 243 4.71 -18.53 -10.81
C THR A 243 5.07 -18.17 -9.36
N LYS A 244 4.86 -19.07 -8.41
CA LYS A 244 5.20 -18.95 -6.96
C LYS A 244 4.37 -17.98 -6.10
N GLY A 245 3.14 -18.38 -5.75
CA GLY A 245 2.45 -17.77 -4.60
C GLY A 245 0.95 -18.01 -4.65
N LEU A 246 0.29 -17.33 -5.59
CA LEU A 246 -1.16 -17.32 -5.72
C LEU A 246 -1.55 -17.66 -7.16
N LYS A 247 -1.80 -18.94 -7.43
CA LYS A 247 -2.36 -19.41 -8.71
C LYS A 247 -3.84 -19.03 -8.81
N GLY A 248 -4.39 -18.83 -10.00
CA GLY A 248 -5.85 -18.64 -10.17
C GLY A 248 -6.71 -19.70 -9.46
N ARG A 249 -6.22 -20.96 -9.42
CA ARG A 249 -6.83 -22.05 -8.64
C ARG A 249 -6.85 -21.78 -7.12
N GLU A 250 -5.80 -21.16 -6.59
CA GLU A 250 -5.67 -20.83 -5.17
C GLU A 250 -6.61 -19.69 -4.78
N ILE A 251 -6.74 -18.66 -5.62
CA ILE A 251 -7.75 -17.60 -5.46
C ILE A 251 -9.14 -18.21 -5.44
N ASN A 252 -9.46 -19.09 -6.39
CA ASN A 252 -10.76 -19.75 -6.43
C ASN A 252 -11.02 -20.59 -5.18
N ASN A 253 -10.02 -21.36 -4.73
CA ASN A 253 -10.11 -22.10 -3.48
C ASN A 253 -10.34 -21.21 -2.27
N PHE A 254 -9.71 -20.03 -2.21
CA PHE A 254 -9.95 -19.05 -1.16
C PHE A 254 -11.40 -18.57 -1.20
N LEU A 255 -11.90 -18.16 -2.36
CA LEU A 255 -13.28 -17.68 -2.52
C LEU A 255 -14.30 -18.72 -2.10
N ILE A 256 -14.12 -19.98 -2.51
CA ILE A 256 -15.01 -21.09 -2.14
C ILE A 256 -15.02 -21.29 -0.62
N ARG A 257 -13.84 -21.29 0.03
CA ARG A 257 -13.73 -21.50 1.47
C ARG A 257 -14.25 -20.29 2.26
N ALA A 258 -13.83 -19.09 1.91
CA ALA A 258 -14.27 -17.86 2.57
C ALA A 258 -15.79 -17.69 2.46
N SER A 259 -16.38 -17.85 1.28
CA SER A 259 -17.83 -17.77 1.10
C SER A 259 -18.59 -18.85 1.89
N GLN A 260 -18.06 -20.08 1.98
CA GLN A 260 -18.66 -21.15 2.78
C GLN A 260 -18.63 -20.83 4.29
N LEU A 261 -17.48 -20.37 4.79
CA LEU A 261 -17.33 -19.96 6.18
C LEU A 261 -18.28 -18.80 6.52
N LEU A 262 -18.34 -17.78 5.65
CA LEU A 262 -19.19 -16.60 5.85
C LEU A 262 -20.67 -16.96 5.82
N SER A 263 -21.13 -17.78 4.87
CA SER A 263 -22.51 -18.29 4.86
C SER A 263 -22.85 -18.97 6.18
N TYR A 264 -21.99 -19.89 6.66
CA TYR A 264 -22.27 -20.57 7.92
C TYR A 264 -22.22 -19.65 9.16
N TYR A 265 -21.28 -18.70 9.18
CA TYR A 265 -21.19 -17.71 10.25
C TYR A 265 -22.46 -16.88 10.36
N TYR A 266 -22.96 -16.34 9.23
CA TYR A 266 -24.18 -15.52 9.23
C TYR A 266 -25.45 -16.34 9.49
N LEU A 267 -25.47 -17.62 9.06
CA LEU A 267 -26.51 -18.56 9.47
C LEU A 267 -26.56 -18.72 11.00
N ALA A 268 -25.40 -18.93 11.63
CA ALA A 268 -25.29 -19.09 13.08
C ALA A 268 -25.55 -17.78 13.85
N ALA A 269 -25.26 -16.63 13.24
CA ALA A 269 -25.52 -15.31 13.82
C ALA A 269 -26.98 -14.84 13.64
N GLY A 270 -27.76 -15.49 12.78
CA GLY A 270 -29.17 -15.16 12.50
C GLY A 270 -29.39 -14.08 11.44
N ASP A 271 -28.39 -13.77 10.60
CA ASP A 271 -28.52 -12.83 9.49
C ASP A 271 -28.77 -13.58 8.17
N GLY A 272 -30.05 -13.74 7.83
CA GLY A 272 -30.46 -14.48 6.64
C GLY A 272 -30.08 -13.82 5.31
N ASN A 273 -29.98 -12.49 5.26
CA ASN A 273 -29.66 -11.77 4.03
C ASN A 273 -28.17 -11.97 3.67
N ALA A 274 -27.29 -11.81 4.66
CA ALA A 274 -25.86 -12.05 4.46
C ALA A 274 -25.57 -13.53 4.20
N GLU A 275 -26.24 -14.45 4.90
CA GLU A 275 -26.15 -15.89 4.65
C GLU A 275 -26.44 -16.22 3.19
N GLU A 276 -27.57 -15.74 2.66
CA GLU A 276 -28.00 -16.05 1.31
C GLU A 276 -27.02 -15.50 0.27
N TYR A 277 -26.51 -14.28 0.47
CA TYR A 277 -25.52 -13.68 -0.41
C TYR A 277 -24.25 -14.55 -0.51
N TYR A 278 -23.67 -14.93 0.62
CA TYR A 278 -22.44 -15.72 0.63
C TYR A 278 -22.66 -17.16 0.18
N ARG A 279 -23.85 -17.74 0.43
CA ARG A 279 -24.22 -19.06 -0.10
C ARG A 279 -24.29 -19.06 -1.63
N ARG A 280 -24.95 -18.07 -2.24
CA ARG A 280 -24.99 -17.92 -3.70
C ARG A 280 -23.59 -17.72 -4.27
N MET A 281 -22.75 -16.93 -3.59
CA MET A 281 -21.35 -16.74 -3.98
C MET A 281 -20.56 -18.05 -3.97
N HIS A 282 -20.69 -18.83 -2.89
CA HIS A 282 -20.08 -20.16 -2.78
C HIS A 282 -20.50 -21.08 -3.93
N ASP A 283 -21.80 -21.17 -4.18
CA ASP A 283 -22.34 -22.04 -5.23
C ASP A 283 -21.88 -21.64 -6.63
N ASN A 284 -21.76 -20.33 -6.89
CA ASN A 284 -21.23 -19.83 -8.16
C ASN A 284 -19.77 -20.23 -8.34
N TYR A 285 -18.88 -19.89 -7.40
CA TYR A 285 -17.44 -20.17 -7.55
C TYR A 285 -17.09 -21.66 -7.43
N ARG A 286 -17.92 -22.46 -6.75
CA ARG A 286 -17.76 -23.91 -6.70
C ARG A 286 -18.07 -24.57 -8.04
N LYS A 287 -19.05 -24.05 -8.80
CA LYS A 287 -19.46 -24.62 -10.10
C LYS A 287 -18.54 -24.17 -11.24
N TYR A 288 -18.10 -22.91 -11.22
CA TYR A 288 -17.24 -22.34 -12.25
C TYR A 288 -15.78 -22.38 -11.79
N PHE A 289 -15.10 -23.50 -12.06
CA PHE A 289 -13.63 -23.49 -12.01
C PHE A 289 -13.13 -22.57 -13.12
N ILE A 290 -12.43 -21.50 -12.75
CA ILE A 290 -11.63 -20.74 -13.72
C ILE A 290 -10.44 -21.62 -14.07
N ILE A 291 -10.63 -22.50 -15.05
CA ILE A 291 -9.57 -23.10 -15.85
C ILE A 291 -9.53 -22.23 -17.12
N ARG A 292 -8.76 -21.15 -17.09
CA ARG A 292 -8.26 -20.56 -18.32
C ARG A 292 -6.81 -20.98 -18.40
N GLU A 293 -6.53 -21.86 -19.36
CA GLU A 293 -5.19 -22.27 -19.80
C GLU A 293 -4.37 -21.04 -20.24
#